data_AF-A0A812V604-F1
#
_entry.id   AF-A0A812V604-F1
#
_cell.length_a   1.000
_cell.length_b   1.000
_cell.length_c   1.000
_cell.angle_alpha   90.00
_cell.angle_beta   90.00
_cell.angle_gamma   90.00
#
_symmetry.space_group_name_H-M   'P 1'
#
loop_
_entity.id
_entity.type
_entity.pdbx_description
1 polymer ?
#
loop_
_entity_poly.entity_id
_entity_poly.type
_entity_poly.pdbx_seq_one_letter_code
_entity_poly.pdbx_strand_id
1 'polypeptide(L)'
;MSAKPSRGRRWAGSVVVLCSWRHLAEAQAMPGGSLPAECLEFATCSGAQGADWQGFSRQVRQAAELEQSMQYQAAMEIYHSLMESHALDAGIALQCRMGAATVFYRQGRLYLHLGYPQRASNLFQLAMSMFWDASRAENGMACLQYEMWGIRWFDDFMETYLRNAANLRRNDLSMLPHLSDLQVPPNYRDPSLRIAVFSLCDYSPESPMHWLLGRSRQNREAYCSKHGYGLEWTSQRPASSKGRHPVWGQIAGPLELLGDGRYDWVLSMDCDSLFTDMTVTVDSLLYRFASRATPWGKLEIDPLVHFLISEDGRGLAGGNWIVRNSPEGRGFLREIFGPEDESQNPYMRHDLRDQFSLLWHLVRPGVSVPMPQEDAVSTPQAPKSWSAIGYRELARLVPQDLLLGSYPYVSCSQPGDQAHRCFGEGPKDKDFIVSVPLLGALPAQLAQVLLDRFLLESLGSFGQPAYEQELRGMCASVDVSRCLVGESAGLAAR
;
A
#
# COMPACT_ATOMS: atom_id res chain seq x y z
N MET A 1 -37.40 4.12 38.34
CA MET A 1 -36.91 2.80 37.87
C MET A 1 -36.95 2.82 36.35
N SER A 2 -35.85 3.17 35.70
CA SER A 2 -35.77 3.29 34.23
C SER A 2 -34.71 2.31 33.71
N ALA A 3 -35.01 1.74 32.54
CA ALA A 3 -34.50 0.47 32.05
C ALA A 3 -32.99 0.46 31.73
N LYS A 4 -32.37 -0.72 31.93
CA LYS A 4 -31.00 -1.05 31.54
C LYS A 4 -30.83 -0.99 30.01
N PRO A 5 -29.67 -0.54 29.49
CA PRO A 5 -29.40 -0.59 28.07
C PRO A 5 -29.13 -2.03 27.60
N SER A 6 -29.57 -2.28 26.39
CA SER A 6 -29.61 -3.56 25.70
C SER A 6 -28.23 -4.06 25.28
N ARG A 7 -28.14 -5.39 25.20
CA ARG A 7 -26.99 -6.21 24.82
C ARG A 7 -26.35 -5.74 23.51
N GLY A 8 -25.04 -5.50 23.56
CA GLY A 8 -24.20 -5.32 22.38
C GLY A 8 -24.25 -6.53 21.47
N ARG A 9 -24.59 -6.31 20.20
CA ARG A 9 -24.35 -7.27 19.13
C ARG A 9 -22.86 -7.27 18.85
N ARG A 10 -22.18 -8.36 19.18
CA ARG A 10 -20.85 -8.66 18.65
C ARG A 10 -21.04 -8.97 17.16
N TRP A 11 -20.46 -8.14 16.30
CA TRP A 11 -20.32 -8.45 14.89
C TRP A 11 -19.30 -9.59 14.77
N ALA A 12 -19.79 -10.80 14.56
CA ALA A 12 -19.00 -11.89 13.98
C ALA A 12 -19.12 -11.73 12.48
N GLY A 13 -18.09 -11.16 11.85
CA GLY A 13 -18.02 -10.94 10.41
C GLY A 13 -16.56 -10.95 10.01
N SER A 14 -16.07 -12.12 9.63
CA SER A 14 -14.84 -12.34 8.88
C SER A 14 -15.17 -13.47 7.90
N VAL A 15 -14.49 -13.53 6.74
CA VAL A 15 -14.66 -14.53 5.67
C VAL A 15 -15.70 -14.16 4.59
N VAL A 16 -15.43 -13.17 3.72
CA VAL A 16 -16.02 -13.16 2.36
C VAL A 16 -15.12 -12.53 1.25
N VAL A 17 -13.93 -11.90 1.47
CA VAL A 17 -13.01 -11.50 0.34
C VAL A 17 -12.77 -12.68 -0.58
N LEU A 18 -12.69 -13.84 0.05
CA LEU A 18 -12.55 -15.11 -0.61
C LEU A 18 -13.61 -15.24 -1.70
N CYS A 19 -14.90 -14.94 -1.53
CA CYS A 19 -15.91 -15.34 -2.51
C CYS A 19 -15.78 -14.75 -3.92
N SER A 20 -15.32 -13.53 -4.19
CA SER A 20 -15.20 -13.07 -5.60
C SER A 20 -13.94 -13.63 -6.28
N TRP A 21 -12.82 -13.64 -5.56
CA TRP A 21 -11.56 -14.22 -6.01
C TRP A 21 -11.70 -15.73 -6.12
N ARG A 22 -12.35 -16.35 -5.14
CA ARG A 22 -12.76 -17.75 -5.04
C ARG A 22 -13.83 -18.10 -6.06
N HIS A 23 -14.76 -17.23 -6.46
CA HIS A 23 -15.70 -17.55 -7.55
C HIS A 23 -15.05 -17.43 -8.92
N LEU A 24 -14.20 -16.42 -9.16
CA LEU A 24 -13.33 -16.37 -10.34
C LEU A 24 -12.40 -17.59 -10.37
N ALA A 25 -11.90 -17.97 -9.21
CA ALA A 25 -11.01 -19.09 -9.04
C ALA A 25 -11.70 -20.45 -9.20
N GLU A 26 -12.81 -20.69 -8.50
CA GLU A 26 -13.63 -21.91 -8.56
C GLU A 26 -14.23 -22.09 -9.96
N ALA A 27 -14.54 -21.01 -10.68
CA ALA A 27 -14.89 -21.08 -12.09
C ALA A 27 -13.73 -21.56 -12.98
N GLN A 28 -12.49 -21.47 -12.49
CA GLN A 28 -11.26 -21.91 -13.17
C GLN A 28 -10.64 -23.17 -12.55
N ALA A 29 -11.15 -23.64 -11.40
CA ALA A 29 -10.58 -24.76 -10.65
C ALA A 29 -10.99 -26.10 -11.27
N MET A 30 -10.01 -26.94 -11.62
CA MET A 30 -10.26 -28.34 -11.96
C MET A 30 -9.98 -29.22 -10.73
N PRO A 31 -10.99 -29.90 -10.14
CA PRO A 31 -10.75 -30.76 -8.99
C PRO A 31 -9.90 -31.97 -9.36
N GLY A 32 -8.77 -32.15 -8.65
CA GLY A 32 -7.99 -33.39 -8.64
C GLY A 32 -6.95 -33.57 -9.75
N GLY A 33 -6.62 -32.52 -10.51
CA GLY A 33 -5.58 -32.56 -11.54
C GLY A 33 -4.17 -32.34 -11.01
N SER A 34 -3.16 -32.84 -11.73
CA SER A 34 -1.77 -32.39 -11.58
C SER A 34 -1.70 -30.86 -11.73
N LEU A 35 -0.78 -30.22 -11.00
CA LEU A 35 -0.51 -28.79 -11.13
C LEU A 35 -0.33 -28.41 -12.62
N PRO A 36 -1.08 -27.44 -13.16
CA PRO A 36 -0.92 -27.01 -14.55
C PRO A 36 0.53 -26.61 -14.85
N ALA A 37 0.98 -26.81 -16.09
CA ALA A 37 2.36 -26.57 -16.47
C ALA A 37 2.77 -25.10 -16.28
N GLU A 38 1.83 -24.18 -16.54
CA GLU A 38 1.95 -22.74 -16.30
C GLU A 38 2.11 -22.39 -14.83
N CYS A 39 1.63 -23.22 -13.91
CA CYS A 39 1.77 -23.02 -12.47
C CYS A 39 3.07 -23.61 -11.90
N LEU A 40 3.77 -24.43 -12.69
CA LEU A 40 4.99 -25.10 -12.25
C LEU A 40 6.11 -24.09 -11.93
N GLU A 41 6.15 -22.95 -12.62
CA GLU A 41 7.09 -21.88 -12.33
C GLU A 41 6.94 -21.37 -10.88
N PHE A 42 5.71 -21.10 -10.43
CA PHE A 42 5.44 -20.66 -9.06
C PHE A 42 5.74 -21.72 -8.01
N ALA A 43 5.55 -23.00 -8.34
CA ALA A 43 5.75 -24.11 -7.42
C ALA A 43 7.22 -24.58 -7.32
N THR A 44 8.02 -24.37 -8.37
CA THR A 44 9.38 -24.95 -8.47
C THR A 44 10.48 -23.92 -8.67
N CYS A 45 10.13 -22.70 -9.07
CA CYS A 45 11.08 -21.63 -9.37
C CYS A 45 12.12 -22.03 -10.44
N SER A 46 11.66 -22.77 -11.45
CA SER A 46 12.48 -23.31 -12.54
C SER A 46 13.23 -22.25 -13.36
N GLY A 47 12.75 -21.01 -13.37
CA GLY A 47 13.40 -19.88 -14.06
C GLY A 47 14.50 -19.17 -13.26
N ALA A 48 14.68 -19.52 -11.98
CA ALA A 48 15.65 -18.84 -11.12
C ALA A 48 17.10 -19.22 -11.45
N GLN A 49 18.00 -18.23 -11.44
CA GLN A 49 19.41 -18.42 -11.79
C GLN A 49 20.33 -18.09 -10.61
N GLY A 50 21.29 -18.97 -10.35
CA GLY A 50 22.40 -18.72 -9.41
C GLY A 50 22.15 -19.10 -7.94
N ALA A 51 20.90 -19.29 -7.50
CA ALA A 51 20.57 -19.73 -6.14
C ALA A 51 20.01 -21.18 -6.12
N ASP A 52 20.30 -21.94 -5.07
CA ASP A 52 19.85 -23.34 -4.89
C ASP A 52 18.40 -23.41 -4.37
N TRP A 53 17.44 -23.11 -5.25
CA TRP A 53 16.02 -23.18 -4.91
C TRP A 53 15.50 -24.61 -4.66
N GLN A 54 16.20 -25.64 -5.13
CA GLN A 54 15.86 -27.03 -4.81
C GLN A 54 16.24 -27.38 -3.37
N GLY A 55 17.44 -26.99 -2.93
CA GLY A 55 17.87 -27.07 -1.54
C GLY A 55 17.00 -26.23 -0.62
N PHE A 56 16.65 -25.02 -1.06
CA PHE A 56 15.67 -24.17 -0.37
C PHE A 56 14.35 -24.90 -0.14
N SER A 57 13.76 -25.49 -1.18
CA SER A 57 12.49 -26.24 -1.08
C SER A 57 12.55 -27.45 -0.14
N ARG A 58 13.68 -28.17 -0.10
CA ARG A 58 13.88 -29.25 0.88
C ARG A 58 13.88 -28.71 2.32
N GLN A 59 14.59 -27.62 2.56
CA GLN A 59 14.66 -27.01 3.90
C GLN A 59 13.33 -26.40 4.34
N VAL A 60 12.56 -25.79 3.43
CA VAL A 60 11.19 -25.31 3.73
C VAL A 60 10.30 -26.46 4.20
N ARG A 61 10.37 -27.62 3.54
CA ARG A 61 9.60 -28.82 3.93
C ARG A 61 10.03 -29.34 5.31
N GLN A 62 11.34 -29.45 5.54
CA GLN A 62 11.88 -29.83 6.84
C GLN A 62 11.39 -28.89 7.96
N ALA A 63 11.46 -27.57 7.75
CA ALA A 63 10.96 -26.58 8.71
C ALA A 63 9.45 -26.71 8.95
N ALA A 64 8.66 -27.01 7.92
CA ALA A 64 7.24 -27.23 8.05
C ALA A 64 6.90 -28.50 8.86
N GLU A 65 7.66 -29.59 8.69
CA GLU A 65 7.53 -30.81 9.51
C GLU A 65 7.85 -30.55 10.99
N LEU A 66 8.87 -29.72 11.26
CA LEU A 66 9.22 -29.27 12.61
C LEU A 66 8.12 -28.39 13.21
N GLU A 67 7.52 -27.48 12.43
CA GLU A 67 6.37 -26.67 12.83
C GLU A 67 5.18 -27.56 13.22
N GLN A 68 4.86 -28.56 12.39
CA GLN A 68 3.78 -29.54 12.68
C GLN A 68 4.05 -30.36 13.94
N SER A 69 5.33 -30.64 14.23
CA SER A 69 5.78 -31.34 15.43
C SER A 69 5.94 -30.43 16.65
N MET A 70 5.47 -29.17 16.58
CA MET A 70 5.58 -28.15 17.63
C MET A 70 7.03 -27.80 18.04
N GLN A 71 8.02 -28.07 17.17
CA GLN A 71 9.43 -27.70 17.38
C GLN A 71 9.70 -26.30 16.81
N TYR A 72 8.96 -25.30 17.32
CA TYR A 72 8.93 -23.95 16.73
C TYR A 72 10.29 -23.24 16.66
N GLN A 73 11.15 -23.45 17.66
CA GLN A 73 12.49 -22.84 17.67
C GLN A 73 13.37 -23.39 16.54
N ALA A 74 13.38 -24.71 16.34
CA ALA A 74 14.16 -25.34 15.27
C ALA A 74 13.60 -24.96 13.88
N ALA A 75 12.28 -24.93 13.73
CA ALA A 75 11.65 -24.44 12.50
C ALA A 75 12.03 -22.98 12.20
N MET A 76 12.01 -22.11 13.24
CA MET A 76 12.38 -20.70 13.13
C MET A 76 13.84 -20.52 12.70
N GLU A 77 14.76 -21.30 13.23
CA GLU A 77 16.18 -21.24 12.84
C GLU A 77 16.39 -21.57 11.36
N ILE A 78 15.68 -22.59 10.84
CA ILE A 78 15.73 -22.94 9.41
C ILE A 78 15.14 -21.81 8.57
N TYR A 79 13.93 -21.32 8.90
CA TYR A 79 13.32 -20.23 8.14
C TYR A 79 14.16 -18.95 8.17
N HIS A 80 14.76 -18.62 9.31
CA HIS A 80 15.71 -17.51 9.41
C HIS A 80 16.90 -17.72 8.47
N SER A 81 17.54 -18.89 8.51
CA SER A 81 18.67 -19.21 7.63
C SER A 81 18.31 -19.12 6.14
N LEU A 82 17.10 -19.53 5.77
CA LEU A 82 16.59 -19.39 4.41
C LEU A 82 16.42 -17.92 4.00
N MET A 83 15.90 -17.05 4.87
CA MET A 83 15.84 -15.61 4.60
C MET A 83 17.23 -14.97 4.49
N GLU A 84 18.18 -15.37 5.34
CA GLU A 84 19.57 -14.88 5.28
C GLU A 84 20.36 -15.43 4.08
N SER A 85 19.87 -16.41 3.35
CA SER A 85 20.55 -16.91 2.15
C SER A 85 19.86 -16.50 0.84
N HIS A 86 18.54 -16.39 0.84
CA HIS A 86 17.74 -16.18 -0.38
C HIS A 86 16.95 -14.87 -0.38
N ALA A 87 16.84 -14.20 0.77
CA ALA A 87 16.19 -12.91 0.89
C ALA A 87 17.14 -11.82 1.38
N LEU A 88 18.47 -12.04 1.35
CA LEU A 88 19.41 -10.96 1.62
C LEU A 88 19.36 -9.88 0.54
N ASP A 89 19.01 -10.24 -0.68
CA ASP A 89 18.93 -9.34 -1.83
C ASP A 89 17.53 -9.47 -2.43
N ALA A 90 16.88 -8.33 -2.73
CA ALA A 90 15.55 -8.34 -3.32
C ALA A 90 15.53 -9.02 -4.69
N GLY A 91 16.62 -8.90 -5.45
CA GLY A 91 16.76 -9.51 -6.77
C GLY A 91 16.74 -11.02 -6.69
N ILE A 92 17.48 -11.62 -5.75
CA ILE A 92 17.46 -13.06 -5.47
C ILE A 92 16.06 -13.49 -5.03
N ALA A 93 15.47 -12.80 -4.04
CA ALA A 93 14.13 -13.15 -3.55
C ALA A 93 13.07 -13.14 -4.65
N LEU A 94 13.14 -12.16 -5.56
CA LEU A 94 12.23 -12.02 -6.69
C LEU A 94 12.42 -13.05 -7.81
N GLN A 95 13.50 -13.84 -7.80
CA GLN A 95 13.65 -14.99 -8.72
C GLN A 95 12.66 -16.11 -8.39
N CYS A 96 12.24 -16.23 -7.13
CA CYS A 96 11.32 -17.25 -6.64
C CYS A 96 10.34 -16.63 -5.65
N ARG A 97 9.49 -15.74 -6.17
CA ARG A 97 8.61 -14.87 -5.37
C ARG A 97 7.74 -15.68 -4.41
N MET A 98 7.14 -16.78 -4.87
CA MET A 98 6.31 -17.63 -4.03
C MET A 98 7.11 -18.41 -2.99
N GLY A 99 8.30 -18.90 -3.32
CA GLY A 99 9.16 -19.57 -2.34
C GLY A 99 9.63 -18.62 -1.23
N ALA A 100 10.05 -17.40 -1.59
CA ALA A 100 10.38 -16.36 -0.63
C ALA A 100 9.17 -15.94 0.23
N ALA A 101 8.01 -15.71 -0.40
CA ALA A 101 6.76 -15.39 0.29
C ALA A 101 6.36 -16.47 1.30
N THR A 102 6.53 -17.75 0.96
CA THR A 102 6.28 -18.89 1.87
C THR A 102 7.09 -18.77 3.14
N VAL A 103 8.40 -18.48 3.03
CA VAL A 103 9.27 -18.36 4.21
C VAL A 103 8.89 -17.15 5.04
N PHE A 104 8.61 -16.00 4.42
CA PHE A 104 8.12 -14.82 5.13
C PHE A 104 6.81 -15.10 5.89
N TYR A 105 5.84 -15.74 5.25
CA TYR A 105 4.58 -16.11 5.89
C TYR A 105 4.78 -17.11 7.03
N ARG A 106 5.52 -18.20 6.82
CA ARG A 106 5.76 -19.22 7.85
C ARG A 106 6.49 -18.65 9.05
N GLN A 107 7.55 -17.87 8.82
CA GLN A 107 8.27 -17.15 9.87
C GLN A 107 7.36 -16.15 10.60
N GLY A 108 6.51 -15.43 9.86
CA GLY A 108 5.52 -14.51 10.44
C GLY A 108 4.52 -15.22 11.35
N ARG A 109 4.04 -16.41 10.98
CA ARG A 109 3.18 -17.24 11.85
C ARG A 109 3.87 -17.66 13.14
N LEU A 110 5.14 -18.05 13.07
CA LEU A 110 5.92 -18.36 14.27
C LEU A 110 6.08 -17.12 15.16
N TYR A 111 6.34 -15.94 14.58
CA TYR A 111 6.36 -14.69 15.36
C TYR A 111 5.01 -14.36 15.99
N LEU A 112 3.87 -14.62 15.33
CA LEU A 112 2.56 -14.48 15.97
C LEU A 112 2.41 -15.40 17.17
N HIS A 113 2.81 -16.67 17.03
CA HIS A 113 2.74 -17.65 18.11
C HIS A 113 3.56 -17.22 19.33
N LEU A 114 4.71 -16.58 19.09
CA LEU A 114 5.59 -16.03 20.13
C LEU A 114 5.18 -14.65 20.65
N GLY A 115 4.06 -14.08 20.19
CA GLY A 115 3.56 -12.79 20.67
C GLY A 115 4.24 -11.55 20.05
N TYR A 116 4.80 -11.68 18.85
CA TYR A 116 5.41 -10.57 18.09
C TYR A 116 4.58 -10.17 16.86
N PRO A 117 3.34 -9.65 17.03
CA PRO A 117 2.42 -9.40 15.92
C PRO A 117 2.92 -8.34 14.94
N GLN A 118 3.70 -7.37 15.43
CA GLN A 118 4.33 -6.35 14.60
C GLN A 118 5.31 -6.95 13.58
N ARG A 119 6.23 -7.81 14.05
CA ARG A 119 7.22 -8.48 13.19
C ARG A 119 6.54 -9.42 12.21
N ALA A 120 5.52 -10.14 12.67
CA ALA A 120 4.71 -11.00 11.82
C ALA A 120 4.03 -10.22 10.70
N SER A 121 3.40 -9.08 11.01
CA SER A 121 2.76 -8.24 10.00
C SER A 121 3.75 -7.73 8.95
N ASN A 122 4.94 -7.28 9.36
CA ASN A 122 5.95 -6.81 8.41
C ASN A 122 6.37 -7.92 7.42
N LEU A 123 6.53 -9.16 7.90
CA LEU A 123 6.79 -10.32 7.03
C LEU A 123 5.59 -10.67 6.16
N PHE A 124 4.37 -10.60 6.69
CA PHE A 124 3.17 -10.86 5.90
C PHE A 124 2.97 -9.85 4.79
N GLN A 125 3.35 -8.58 4.98
CA GLN A 125 3.29 -7.60 3.90
C GLN A 125 4.27 -7.93 2.77
N LEU A 126 5.50 -8.36 3.10
CA LEU A 126 6.45 -8.84 2.09
C LEU A 126 5.89 -10.05 1.34
N ALA A 127 5.29 -11.00 2.06
CA ALA A 127 4.60 -12.13 1.45
C ALA A 127 3.40 -11.69 0.60
N MET A 128 2.61 -10.73 1.07
CA MET A 128 1.43 -10.19 0.37
C MET A 128 1.82 -9.53 -0.95
N SER A 129 2.89 -8.74 -0.97
CA SER A 129 3.36 -8.10 -2.20
C SER A 129 3.77 -9.13 -3.25
N MET A 130 4.51 -10.17 -2.84
CA MET A 130 4.92 -11.25 -3.74
C MET A 130 3.75 -12.12 -4.21
N PHE A 131 2.80 -12.41 -3.32
CA PHE A 131 1.54 -13.07 -3.65
C PHE A 131 0.74 -12.25 -4.67
N TRP A 132 0.63 -10.94 -4.46
CA TRP A 132 -0.10 -10.03 -5.34
C TRP A 132 0.52 -9.98 -6.74
N ASP A 133 1.83 -9.89 -6.81
CA ASP A 133 2.60 -9.91 -8.04
C ASP A 133 2.40 -11.23 -8.81
N ALA A 134 2.45 -12.37 -8.12
CA ALA A 134 2.09 -13.66 -8.71
C ALA A 134 0.64 -13.68 -9.21
N SER A 135 -0.30 -13.10 -8.46
CA SER A 135 -1.72 -13.09 -8.84
C SER A 135 -2.00 -12.30 -10.13
N ARG A 136 -1.14 -11.33 -10.47
CA ARG A 136 -1.27 -10.49 -11.67
C ARG A 136 -0.56 -11.04 -12.88
N ALA A 137 0.24 -12.09 -12.72
CA ALA A 137 0.78 -12.84 -13.85
C ALA A 137 -0.34 -13.55 -14.62
N GLU A 138 -0.07 -13.89 -15.87
CA GLU A 138 -0.98 -14.68 -16.70
C GLU A 138 -1.31 -16.01 -15.99
N ASN A 139 -2.60 -16.30 -15.80
CA ASN A 139 -3.11 -17.45 -15.04
C ASN A 139 -2.66 -17.54 -13.56
N GLY A 140 -1.97 -16.53 -13.03
CA GLY A 140 -1.43 -16.56 -11.67
C GLY A 140 -2.50 -16.76 -10.60
N MET A 141 -3.65 -16.13 -10.79
CA MET A 141 -4.86 -16.35 -9.97
C MET A 141 -5.32 -17.81 -9.93
N ALA A 142 -5.30 -18.51 -11.06
CA ALA A 142 -5.65 -19.92 -11.14
C ALA A 142 -4.63 -20.77 -10.37
N CYS A 143 -3.35 -20.45 -10.52
CA CYS A 143 -2.26 -21.16 -9.85
C CYS A 143 -2.30 -21.03 -8.32
N LEU A 144 -2.68 -19.87 -7.80
CA LEU A 144 -2.71 -19.59 -6.36
C LEU A 144 -3.81 -20.34 -5.57
N GLN A 145 -4.70 -21.04 -6.27
CA GLN A 145 -5.70 -21.91 -5.66
C GLN A 145 -5.14 -23.27 -5.25
N TYR A 146 -4.09 -23.72 -5.93
CA TYR A 146 -3.45 -24.97 -5.59
C TYR A 146 -2.63 -24.79 -4.32
N GLU A 147 -2.49 -25.87 -3.56
CA GLU A 147 -1.53 -25.89 -2.47
C GLU A 147 -0.12 -25.77 -3.06
N MET A 148 0.48 -24.60 -2.88
CA MET A 148 1.83 -24.32 -3.33
C MET A 148 2.70 -24.11 -2.11
N TRP A 149 3.84 -24.81 -2.06
CA TRP A 149 4.76 -24.73 -0.93
C TRP A 149 4.10 -25.07 0.41
N GLY A 150 3.10 -25.95 0.39
CA GLY A 150 2.35 -26.35 1.59
C GLY A 150 1.40 -25.26 2.13
N ILE A 151 1.02 -24.28 1.31
CA ILE A 151 0.16 -23.16 1.73
C ILE A 151 -1.02 -23.06 0.76
N ARG A 152 -2.23 -22.96 1.31
CA ARG A 152 -3.40 -22.50 0.56
C ARG A 152 -3.47 -20.99 0.68
N TRP A 153 -3.01 -20.27 -0.33
CA TRP A 153 -2.78 -18.82 -0.20
C TRP A 153 -4.05 -18.03 0.06
N PHE A 154 -5.15 -18.40 -0.59
CA PHE A 154 -6.45 -17.77 -0.35
C PHE A 154 -7.01 -18.10 1.03
N ASP A 155 -7.05 -19.38 1.40
CA ASP A 155 -7.70 -19.79 2.63
C ASP A 155 -6.83 -19.49 3.87
N ASP A 156 -5.58 -19.91 3.85
CA ASP A 156 -4.72 -19.90 5.04
C ASP A 156 -3.97 -18.56 5.18
N PHE A 157 -3.36 -18.06 4.09
CA PHE A 157 -2.54 -16.85 4.14
C PHE A 157 -3.41 -15.60 4.29
N MET A 158 -4.37 -15.37 3.39
CA MET A 158 -5.19 -14.15 3.44
C MET A 158 -5.98 -14.03 4.75
N GLU A 159 -6.56 -15.13 5.25
CA GLU A 159 -7.26 -15.09 6.54
C GLU A 159 -6.31 -14.67 7.68
N THR A 160 -5.12 -15.27 7.74
CA THR A 160 -4.12 -14.96 8.77
C THR A 160 -3.62 -13.52 8.65
N TYR A 161 -3.31 -13.08 7.44
CA TYR A 161 -2.81 -11.75 7.15
C TYR A 161 -3.83 -10.68 7.55
N LEU A 162 -5.06 -10.78 7.04
CA LEU A 162 -6.12 -9.81 7.29
C LEU A 162 -6.53 -9.79 8.76
N ARG A 163 -6.61 -10.95 9.41
CA ARG A 163 -6.88 -11.03 10.86
C ARG A 163 -5.78 -10.34 11.65
N ASN A 164 -4.51 -10.54 11.30
CA ASN A 164 -3.41 -9.87 11.99
C ASN A 164 -3.41 -8.36 11.74
N ALA A 165 -3.64 -7.91 10.50
CA ALA A 165 -3.76 -6.49 10.17
C ALA A 165 -4.90 -5.83 10.97
N ALA A 166 -6.06 -6.48 11.03
CA ALA A 166 -7.20 -6.01 11.83
C ALA A 166 -6.90 -5.99 13.33
N ASN A 167 -6.18 -6.99 13.86
CA ASN A 167 -5.81 -7.05 15.28
C ASN A 167 -4.80 -5.97 15.69
N LEU A 168 -3.85 -5.66 14.81
CA LEU A 168 -2.87 -4.61 15.06
C LEU A 168 -3.49 -3.22 15.07
N ARG A 169 -4.62 -3.04 14.38
CA ARG A 169 -5.34 -1.77 14.34
C ARG A 169 -4.44 -0.59 13.99
N ARG A 170 -3.40 -0.78 13.17
CA ARG A 170 -2.51 0.31 12.74
C ARG A 170 -3.26 1.37 11.92
N ASN A 171 -4.37 0.95 11.33
CA ASN A 171 -5.32 1.80 10.63
C ASN A 171 -6.38 2.43 11.55
N ASP A 172 -6.30 2.23 12.87
CA ASP A 172 -7.27 2.77 13.83
C ASP A 172 -6.65 3.97 14.57
N LEU A 173 -7.23 5.14 14.34
CA LEU A 173 -6.87 6.38 15.01
C LEU A 173 -6.97 6.29 16.54
N SER A 174 -7.82 5.42 17.08
CA SER A 174 -8.04 5.27 18.52
C SER A 174 -6.95 4.47 19.25
N MET A 175 -6.07 3.79 18.51
CA MET A 175 -5.06 2.87 19.07
C MET A 175 -3.61 3.32 18.83
N LEU A 176 -3.40 4.38 18.05
CA LEU A 176 -2.09 5.02 17.97
C LEU A 176 -1.68 5.53 19.36
N PRO A 177 -0.38 5.52 19.70
CA PRO A 177 0.09 6.08 20.98
C PRO A 177 -0.51 7.46 21.21
N HIS A 178 -0.70 7.83 22.49
CA HIS A 178 -1.39 9.03 23.03
C HIS A 178 -1.04 10.40 22.42
N LEU A 179 -0.21 10.49 21.38
CA LEU A 179 -0.22 11.64 20.47
C LEU A 179 -1.61 11.90 19.87
N SER A 180 -2.53 10.92 19.87
CA SER A 180 -3.96 11.12 19.58
C SER A 180 -4.71 12.01 20.60
N ASP A 181 -4.18 12.21 21.81
CA ASP A 181 -4.70 13.20 22.76
C ASP A 181 -4.31 14.64 22.37
N LEU A 182 -3.33 14.78 21.47
CA LEU A 182 -3.01 16.06 20.87
C LEU A 182 -4.09 16.39 19.86
N GLN A 183 -5.03 17.22 20.29
CA GLN A 183 -6.08 17.75 19.44
C GLN A 183 -5.47 18.74 18.42
N VAL A 184 -4.82 18.21 17.39
CA VAL A 184 -4.43 18.98 16.21
C VAL A 184 -5.68 19.15 15.35
N PRO A 185 -6.21 20.37 15.17
CA PRO A 185 -7.36 20.59 14.31
C PRO A 185 -7.09 20.09 12.89
N PRO A 186 -8.07 19.47 12.20
CA PRO A 186 -7.89 19.01 10.81
C PRO A 186 -7.43 20.12 9.85
N ASN A 187 -7.83 21.36 10.13
CA ASN A 187 -7.48 22.55 9.36
C ASN A 187 -6.27 23.34 9.94
N TYR A 188 -5.51 22.76 10.86
CA TYR A 188 -4.33 23.40 11.44
C TYR A 188 -3.31 23.76 10.37
N ARG A 189 -2.71 24.95 10.44
CA ARG A 189 -1.67 25.39 9.51
C ARG A 189 -0.48 25.97 10.25
N ASP A 190 0.71 25.50 9.88
CA ASP A 190 1.98 26.07 10.28
C ASP A 190 2.54 26.90 9.11
N PRO A 191 2.44 28.24 9.18
CA PRO A 191 2.89 29.10 8.09
C PRO A 191 4.41 29.07 7.90
N SER A 192 5.17 28.45 8.80
CA SER A 192 6.62 28.29 8.64
C SER A 192 7.00 27.11 7.74
N LEU A 193 6.09 26.17 7.47
CA LEU A 193 6.34 25.00 6.62
C LEU A 193 6.03 25.31 5.15
N ARG A 194 7.00 25.04 4.27
CA ARG A 194 6.82 25.08 2.81
C ARG A 194 6.50 23.69 2.32
N ILE A 195 5.24 23.43 2.01
CA ILE A 195 4.75 22.12 1.58
C ILE A 195 4.42 22.16 0.08
N ALA A 196 4.86 21.13 -0.64
CA ALA A 196 4.43 20.88 -2.01
C ALA A 196 3.55 19.63 -2.12
N VAL A 197 2.62 19.65 -3.06
CA VAL A 197 1.94 18.45 -3.59
C VAL A 197 2.56 18.15 -4.95
N PHE A 198 3.13 16.96 -5.09
CA PHE A 198 3.70 16.46 -6.33
C PHE A 198 2.79 15.40 -6.96
N SER A 199 2.65 15.45 -8.29
CA SER A 199 1.96 14.38 -9.03
C SER A 199 2.48 14.27 -10.46
N LEU A 200 2.72 13.03 -10.89
CA LEU A 200 3.10 12.68 -12.26
C LEU A 200 1.91 12.03 -12.99
N CYS A 201 1.51 12.62 -14.11
CA CYS A 201 0.46 12.12 -14.99
C CYS A 201 1.00 11.93 -16.42
N ASP A 202 1.90 10.95 -16.61
CA ASP A 202 2.52 10.64 -17.92
C ASP A 202 1.62 9.75 -18.80
N TYR A 203 0.44 10.27 -19.18
CA TYR A 203 -0.44 9.62 -20.15
C TYR A 203 -0.37 10.34 -21.50
N SER A 204 0.02 9.60 -22.55
CA SER A 204 0.06 10.14 -23.92
C SER A 204 -1.34 10.58 -24.38
N PRO A 205 -1.46 11.51 -25.34
CA PRO A 205 -2.76 11.94 -25.89
C PRO A 205 -3.62 10.80 -26.44
N GLU A 206 -2.99 9.72 -26.88
CA GLU A 206 -3.64 8.51 -27.43
C GLU A 206 -4.11 7.54 -26.32
N SER A 207 -3.64 7.73 -25.09
CA SER A 207 -4.04 6.90 -23.96
C SER A 207 -5.53 7.10 -23.67
N PRO A 208 -6.31 6.02 -23.45
CA PRO A 208 -7.70 6.14 -23.01
C PRO A 208 -7.83 6.79 -21.63
N MET A 209 -6.71 6.97 -20.91
CA MET A 209 -6.63 7.64 -19.61
C MET A 209 -6.22 9.12 -19.71
N HIS A 210 -5.98 9.67 -20.91
CA HIS A 210 -5.50 11.05 -21.05
C HIS A 210 -6.43 12.11 -20.43
N TRP A 211 -7.74 11.83 -20.42
CA TRP A 211 -8.73 12.72 -19.81
C TRP A 211 -8.52 12.90 -18.28
N LEU A 212 -7.85 11.96 -17.60
CA LEU A 212 -7.55 12.03 -16.17
C LEU A 212 -6.68 13.25 -15.82
N LEU A 213 -5.82 13.69 -16.74
CA LEU A 213 -4.89 14.80 -16.52
C LEU A 213 -5.62 16.06 -16.06
N GLY A 214 -6.72 16.41 -16.76
CA GLY A 214 -7.49 17.60 -16.46
C GLY A 214 -8.15 17.53 -15.08
N ARG A 215 -8.77 16.39 -14.75
CA ARG A 215 -9.48 16.20 -13.48
C ARG A 215 -8.53 16.13 -12.28
N SER A 216 -7.46 15.35 -12.42
CA SER A 216 -6.42 15.19 -11.42
C SER A 216 -5.74 16.52 -11.08
N ARG A 217 -5.41 17.31 -12.12
CA ARG A 217 -4.83 18.64 -11.97
C ARG A 217 -5.80 19.63 -11.33
N GLN A 218 -7.05 19.71 -11.81
CA GLN A 218 -8.06 20.63 -11.29
C GLN A 218 -8.31 20.42 -9.79
N ASN A 219 -8.40 19.16 -9.35
CA ASN A 219 -8.57 18.82 -7.93
C ASN A 219 -7.40 19.35 -7.07
N ARG A 220 -6.16 19.12 -7.52
CA ARG A 220 -4.94 19.53 -6.81
C ARG A 220 -4.74 21.04 -6.82
N GLU A 221 -5.03 21.71 -7.93
CA GLU A 221 -4.99 23.18 -8.02
C GLU A 221 -5.95 23.80 -7.01
N ALA A 222 -7.17 23.28 -6.90
CA ALA A 222 -8.15 23.73 -5.92
C ALA A 222 -7.66 23.52 -4.47
N TYR A 223 -7.14 22.33 -4.15
CA TYR A 223 -6.62 22.03 -2.81
C TYR A 223 -5.39 22.89 -2.46
N CYS A 224 -4.39 22.94 -3.34
CA CYS A 224 -3.16 23.68 -3.11
C CYS A 224 -3.42 25.19 -3.02
N SER A 225 -4.31 25.73 -3.85
CA SER A 225 -4.70 27.15 -3.80
C SER A 225 -5.39 27.50 -2.48
N LYS A 226 -6.34 26.67 -2.03
CA LYS A 226 -7.04 26.85 -0.74
C LYS A 226 -6.08 26.93 0.44
N HIS A 227 -5.01 26.13 0.38
CA HIS A 227 -4.05 25.99 1.45
C HIS A 227 -2.71 26.70 1.17
N GLY A 228 -2.53 27.44 0.08
CA GLY A 228 -1.22 28.04 -0.23
C GLY A 228 -0.05 27.06 -0.26
N TYR A 229 -0.27 25.81 -0.69
CA TYR A 229 0.80 24.84 -0.96
C TYR A 229 1.37 25.06 -2.37
N GLY A 230 2.61 24.62 -2.60
CA GLY A 230 3.14 24.48 -3.94
C GLY A 230 2.46 23.32 -4.67
N LEU A 231 2.09 23.50 -5.93
CA LEU A 231 1.68 22.40 -6.80
C LEU A 231 2.77 22.14 -7.84
N GLU A 232 3.38 20.97 -7.77
CA GLU A 232 4.39 20.49 -8.71
C GLU A 232 3.77 19.35 -9.52
N TRP A 233 2.97 19.73 -10.51
CA TRP A 233 2.28 18.80 -11.41
C TRP A 233 3.02 18.71 -12.73
N THR A 234 3.25 17.49 -13.22
CA THR A 234 3.89 17.26 -14.51
C THR A 234 3.23 16.12 -15.28
N SER A 235 3.13 16.31 -16.60
CA SER A 235 2.78 15.24 -17.55
C SER A 235 4.01 14.61 -18.21
N GLN A 236 5.20 15.04 -17.80
CA GLN A 236 6.47 14.53 -18.32
C GLN A 236 7.32 13.99 -17.18
N ARG A 237 7.96 12.85 -17.44
CA ARG A 237 8.85 12.23 -16.46
C ARG A 237 10.08 13.09 -16.16
N PRO A 238 10.50 13.14 -14.88
CA PRO A 238 11.78 13.70 -14.49
C PRO A 238 12.92 13.12 -15.32
N ALA A 239 13.93 13.93 -15.63
CA ALA A 239 15.03 13.54 -16.51
C ALA A 239 15.78 12.30 -15.97
N SER A 240 15.95 12.23 -14.65
CA SER A 240 16.58 11.09 -13.95
C SER A 240 15.83 9.77 -14.08
N SER A 241 14.53 9.81 -14.42
CA SER A 241 13.68 8.62 -14.63
C SER A 241 13.41 8.31 -16.10
N LYS A 242 14.02 9.05 -17.03
CA LYS A 242 13.90 8.75 -18.46
C LYS A 242 14.54 7.40 -18.76
N GLY A 243 13.87 6.62 -19.61
CA GLY A 243 14.29 5.25 -19.93
C GLY A 243 13.81 4.20 -18.91
N ARG A 244 13.31 4.62 -17.74
CA ARG A 244 12.75 3.71 -16.73
C ARG A 244 11.25 3.50 -16.89
N HIS A 245 10.69 2.51 -16.20
CA HIS A 245 9.23 2.38 -16.09
C HIS A 245 8.61 3.67 -15.50
N PRO A 246 7.43 4.15 -16.00
CA PRO A 246 6.90 5.45 -15.59
C PRO A 246 6.65 5.65 -14.10
N VAL A 247 6.35 4.57 -13.38
CA VAL A 247 6.12 4.61 -11.93
C VAL A 247 7.33 5.15 -11.13
N TRP A 248 8.55 4.96 -11.66
CA TRP A 248 9.77 5.51 -11.03
C TRP A 248 9.81 7.04 -11.03
N GLY A 249 9.07 7.69 -11.92
CA GLY A 249 8.93 9.14 -11.94
C GLY A 249 8.26 9.68 -10.67
N GLN A 250 7.43 8.87 -9.99
CA GLN A 250 6.81 9.22 -8.71
C GLN A 250 7.82 9.27 -7.54
N ILE A 251 8.96 8.60 -7.69
CA ILE A 251 10.09 8.67 -6.73
C ILE A 251 11.08 9.76 -7.14
N ALA A 252 11.43 9.81 -8.43
CA ALA A 252 12.40 10.77 -8.97
C ALA A 252 11.94 12.23 -8.81
N GLY A 253 10.66 12.52 -9.07
CA GLY A 253 10.14 13.89 -9.01
C GLY A 253 10.27 14.51 -7.62
N PRO A 254 9.74 13.88 -6.56
CA PRO A 254 9.94 14.35 -5.19
C PRO A 254 11.43 14.42 -4.82
N LEU A 255 12.26 13.48 -5.24
CA LEU A 255 13.69 13.51 -4.96
C LEU A 255 14.38 14.77 -5.55
N GLU A 256 14.08 15.13 -6.79
CA GLU A 256 14.56 16.35 -7.44
C GLU A 256 14.04 17.61 -6.72
N LEU A 257 12.73 17.66 -6.41
CA LEU A 257 12.11 18.79 -5.70
C LEU A 257 12.69 19.05 -4.31
N LEU A 258 12.99 17.99 -3.55
CA LEU A 258 13.68 18.11 -2.27
C LEU A 258 15.12 18.61 -2.46
N GLY A 259 15.79 18.17 -3.52
CA GLY A 259 17.12 18.63 -3.92
C GLY A 259 17.21 20.14 -4.11
N ASP A 260 16.17 20.76 -4.67
CA ASP A 260 16.10 22.21 -4.90
C ASP A 260 16.04 23.06 -3.61
N GLY A 261 15.67 22.47 -2.47
CA GLY A 261 15.53 23.20 -1.20
C GLY A 261 14.31 24.14 -1.11
N ARG A 262 13.43 24.13 -2.11
CA ARG A 262 12.23 24.99 -2.18
C ARG A 262 11.15 24.61 -1.17
N TYR A 263 11.08 23.33 -0.83
CA TYR A 263 10.06 22.77 0.06
C TYR A 263 10.71 22.04 1.24
N ASP A 264 10.04 22.07 2.38
CA ASP A 264 10.42 21.35 3.60
C ASP A 264 9.78 19.95 3.61
N TRP A 265 8.62 19.80 2.95
CA TRP A 265 7.90 18.54 2.80
C TRP A 265 7.26 18.44 1.42
N VAL A 266 7.19 17.22 0.90
CA VAL A 266 6.49 16.90 -0.36
C VAL A 266 5.48 15.79 -0.08
N LEU A 267 4.20 16.06 -0.36
CA LEU A 267 3.15 15.05 -0.48
C LEU A 267 3.17 14.55 -1.93
N SER A 268 3.60 13.32 -2.13
CA SER A 268 3.56 12.63 -3.41
C SER A 268 2.20 11.95 -3.58
N MET A 269 1.54 12.15 -4.72
CA MET A 269 0.24 11.55 -5.02
C MET A 269 0.14 11.01 -6.44
N ASP A 270 -0.41 9.81 -6.60
CA ASP A 270 -0.71 9.20 -7.90
C ASP A 270 -1.74 10.00 -8.68
N CYS A 271 -1.65 9.96 -10.01
CA CYS A 271 -2.54 10.72 -10.87
C CYS A 271 -4.03 10.37 -10.69
N ASP A 272 -4.34 9.13 -10.28
CA ASP A 272 -5.68 8.60 -10.03
C ASP A 272 -6.16 8.76 -8.57
N SER A 273 -5.39 9.50 -7.76
CA SER A 273 -5.77 9.91 -6.41
C SER A 273 -6.33 11.33 -6.41
N LEU A 274 -7.39 11.59 -5.64
CA LEU A 274 -8.05 12.90 -5.51
C LEU A 274 -8.23 13.26 -4.04
N PHE A 275 -8.01 14.52 -3.67
CA PHE A 275 -8.44 15.04 -2.38
C PHE A 275 -9.96 15.10 -2.34
N THR A 276 -10.60 14.47 -1.36
CA THR A 276 -12.05 14.50 -1.15
C THR A 276 -12.46 15.35 0.05
N ASP A 277 -11.62 15.43 1.09
CA ASP A 277 -11.79 16.39 2.18
C ASP A 277 -10.83 17.57 2.02
N MET A 278 -11.36 18.67 1.50
CA MET A 278 -10.59 19.91 1.30
C MET A 278 -10.31 20.66 2.62
N THR A 279 -10.86 20.24 3.77
CA THR A 279 -10.67 20.89 5.07
C THR A 279 -9.43 20.37 5.79
N VAL A 280 -9.10 19.09 5.61
CA VAL A 280 -7.88 18.48 6.13
C VAL A 280 -6.66 19.09 5.44
N THR A 281 -5.66 19.43 6.25
CA THR A 281 -4.41 20.06 5.83
C THR A 281 -3.25 19.07 5.97
N VAL A 282 -2.27 19.16 5.07
CA VAL A 282 -1.05 18.35 5.18
C VAL A 282 -0.32 18.68 6.48
N ASP A 283 -0.32 19.94 6.92
CA ASP A 283 0.22 20.37 8.21
C ASP A 283 -0.42 19.62 9.38
N SER A 284 -1.74 19.46 9.40
CA SER A 284 -2.41 18.72 10.48
C SER A 284 -1.95 17.26 10.53
N LEU A 285 -1.71 16.63 9.38
CA LEU A 285 -1.19 15.26 9.31
C LEU A 285 0.25 15.19 9.83
N LEU A 286 1.10 16.13 9.41
CA LEU A 286 2.48 16.24 9.90
C LEU A 286 2.49 16.43 11.42
N TYR A 287 1.69 17.35 11.94
CA TYR A 287 1.64 17.61 13.38
C TYR A 287 1.01 16.49 14.19
N ARG A 288 0.18 15.66 13.58
CA ARG A 288 -0.45 14.51 14.22
C ARG A 288 0.44 13.27 14.23
N PHE A 289 1.17 13.02 13.15
CA PHE A 289 1.89 11.75 12.93
C PHE A 289 3.41 11.89 12.92
N ALA A 290 3.93 13.09 12.68
CA ALA A 290 5.36 13.38 12.66
C ALA A 290 5.83 14.24 13.84
N SER A 291 4.96 14.66 14.76
CA SER A 291 5.36 15.47 15.92
C SER A 291 5.58 14.67 17.19
N ARG A 292 6.29 15.30 18.13
CA ARG A 292 6.42 14.89 19.52
C ARG A 292 6.05 16.05 20.45
N ALA A 293 5.64 15.72 21.66
CA ALA A 293 5.49 16.73 22.72
C ALA A 293 6.86 17.07 23.31
N THR A 294 7.16 18.36 23.37
CA THR A 294 8.31 18.88 24.15
C THR A 294 8.05 18.72 25.67
N PRO A 295 9.08 18.83 26.53
CA PRO A 295 8.90 18.82 27.99
C PRO A 295 7.90 19.86 28.53
N TRP A 296 7.59 20.88 27.72
CA TRP A 296 6.68 21.98 28.06
C TRP A 296 5.29 21.82 27.44
N GLY A 297 5.00 20.68 26.80
CA GLY A 297 3.71 20.41 26.15
C GLY A 297 3.50 21.08 24.79
N LYS A 298 4.49 21.82 24.26
CA LYS A 298 4.46 22.34 22.89
C LYS A 298 4.70 21.20 21.89
N LEU A 299 3.99 21.20 20.77
CA LEU A 299 4.24 20.31 19.65
C LEU A 299 5.33 20.84 18.75
N GLU A 300 6.24 19.94 18.38
CA GLU A 300 7.26 20.16 17.36
C GLU A 300 7.37 18.91 16.50
N ILE A 301 7.68 19.10 15.22
CA ILE A 301 8.01 18.01 14.31
C ILE A 301 9.22 17.26 14.87
N ASP A 302 9.06 15.96 15.08
CA ASP A 302 10.11 15.07 15.54
C ASP A 302 11.24 15.07 14.50
N PRO A 303 12.48 15.46 14.86
CA PRO A 303 13.61 15.47 13.95
C PRO A 303 13.93 14.07 13.39
N LEU A 304 13.43 12.99 14.02
CA LEU A 304 13.64 11.62 13.57
C LEU A 304 12.59 11.14 12.56
N VAL A 305 11.53 11.91 12.26
CA VAL A 305 10.51 11.52 11.29
C VAL A 305 10.76 12.23 9.96
N HIS A 306 10.91 11.43 8.91
CA HIS A 306 11.25 11.88 7.56
C HIS A 306 10.31 11.33 6.49
N PHE A 307 9.45 10.36 6.83
CA PHE A 307 8.53 9.73 5.89
C PHE A 307 7.22 9.34 6.57
N LEU A 308 6.10 9.68 5.95
CA LEU A 308 4.76 9.23 6.34
C LEU A 308 4.16 8.42 5.20
N ILE A 309 3.66 7.24 5.52
CA ILE A 309 2.94 6.37 4.59
C ILE A 309 1.86 5.63 5.36
N SER A 310 0.89 5.09 4.66
CA SER A 310 -0.17 4.28 5.27
C SER A 310 -0.13 2.84 4.75
N GLU A 311 -0.74 1.95 5.52
CA GLU A 311 -0.93 0.55 5.14
C GLU A 311 -2.27 0.38 4.42
N ASP A 312 -2.35 -0.62 3.56
CA ASP A 312 -3.61 -1.06 2.95
C ASP A 312 -3.70 -2.59 2.92
N GLY A 313 -4.79 -3.11 2.34
CA GLY A 313 -4.99 -4.55 2.17
C GLY A 313 -3.94 -5.23 1.30
N ARG A 314 -3.08 -4.48 0.60
CA ARG A 314 -1.98 -4.98 -0.24
C ARG A 314 -0.61 -4.80 0.44
N GLY A 315 -0.58 -4.24 1.64
CA GLY A 315 0.60 -4.06 2.49
C GLY A 315 0.83 -2.60 2.80
N LEU A 316 1.43 -1.89 1.86
CA LEU A 316 1.57 -0.44 1.85
C LEU A 316 0.95 0.05 0.56
N ALA A 317 0.31 1.21 0.53
CA ALA A 317 0.05 1.81 -0.77
C ALA A 317 1.04 2.92 -1.12
N GLY A 318 1.77 2.63 -2.21
CA GLY A 318 2.87 3.44 -2.71
C GLY A 318 2.43 4.69 -3.47
N GLY A 319 1.13 4.85 -3.71
CA GLY A 319 0.61 5.97 -4.49
C GLY A 319 0.55 7.30 -3.75
N ASN A 320 0.42 7.28 -2.41
CA ASN A 320 0.30 8.50 -1.61
C ASN A 320 1.18 8.41 -0.35
N TRP A 321 2.12 9.35 -0.22
CA TRP A 321 3.04 9.42 0.92
C TRP A 321 3.64 10.82 1.07
N ILE A 322 4.15 11.14 2.26
CA ILE A 322 4.75 12.44 2.57
C ILE A 322 6.22 12.24 2.96
N VAL A 323 7.12 13.04 2.38
CA VAL A 323 8.56 12.96 2.65
C VAL A 323 9.11 14.33 3.08
N ARG A 324 10.05 14.32 4.02
CA ARG A 324 10.74 15.51 4.51
C ARG A 324 11.97 15.83 3.68
N ASN A 325 12.19 17.11 3.41
CA ASN A 325 13.45 17.60 2.90
C ASN A 325 14.53 17.54 3.99
N SER A 326 15.26 16.44 3.98
CA SER A 326 16.31 16.12 4.94
C SER A 326 17.31 15.18 4.25
N PRO A 327 18.55 15.10 4.74
CA PRO A 327 19.51 14.10 4.26
C PRO A 327 18.92 12.68 4.31
N GLU A 328 18.22 12.33 5.40
CA GLU A 328 17.64 11.00 5.61
C GLU A 328 16.46 10.72 4.69
N GLY A 329 15.54 11.68 4.51
CA GLY A 329 14.40 11.53 3.61
C GLY A 329 14.82 11.39 2.14
N ARG A 330 15.79 12.22 1.70
CA ARG A 330 16.35 12.11 0.34
C ARG A 330 17.15 10.82 0.17
N GLY A 331 17.94 10.43 1.18
CA GLY A 331 18.67 9.16 1.19
C GLY A 331 17.72 7.97 1.04
N PHE A 332 16.61 7.97 1.77
CA PHE A 332 15.60 6.91 1.67
C PHE A 332 14.95 6.83 0.28
N LEU A 333 14.60 7.96 -0.34
CA LEU A 333 14.08 7.95 -1.72
C LEU A 333 15.11 7.45 -2.74
N ARG A 334 16.40 7.77 -2.57
CA ARG A 334 17.47 7.23 -3.42
C ARG A 334 17.61 5.72 -3.29
N GLU A 335 17.54 5.19 -2.06
CA GLU A 335 17.53 3.75 -1.82
C GLU A 335 16.36 3.09 -2.58
N ILE A 336 15.14 3.64 -2.46
CA ILE A 336 13.96 3.13 -3.17
C ILE A 336 14.17 3.19 -4.68
N PHE A 337 14.64 4.32 -5.19
CA PHE A 337 14.89 4.54 -6.62
C PHE A 337 15.89 3.54 -7.18
N GLY A 338 16.88 3.14 -6.36
CA GLY A 338 17.91 2.18 -6.74
C GLY A 338 18.92 2.74 -7.75
N PRO A 339 19.70 1.87 -8.40
CA PRO A 339 20.72 2.28 -9.37
C PRO A 339 20.10 2.95 -10.61
N GLU A 340 20.86 3.83 -11.25
CA GLU A 340 20.45 4.49 -12.49
C GLU A 340 20.28 3.50 -13.65
N ASP A 341 21.14 2.47 -13.70
CA ASP A 341 21.01 1.37 -14.64
C ASP A 341 19.83 0.48 -14.24
N GLU A 342 18.71 0.63 -14.97
CA GLU A 342 17.49 -0.12 -14.72
C GLU A 342 17.70 -1.64 -14.82
N SER A 343 18.66 -2.12 -15.62
CA SER A 343 18.96 -3.55 -15.73
C SER A 343 19.55 -4.14 -14.45
N GLN A 344 20.14 -3.29 -13.59
CA GLN A 344 20.69 -3.66 -12.30
C GLN A 344 19.67 -3.47 -11.17
N ASN A 345 18.53 -2.84 -11.43
CA ASN A 345 17.52 -2.62 -10.42
C ASN A 345 16.72 -3.93 -10.20
N PRO A 346 16.85 -4.57 -9.01
CA PRO A 346 16.23 -5.87 -8.75
C PRO A 346 14.70 -5.83 -8.83
N TYR A 347 14.12 -4.68 -8.53
CA TYR A 347 12.68 -4.48 -8.45
C TYR A 347 12.01 -4.50 -9.81
N MET A 348 12.76 -4.41 -10.91
CA MET A 348 12.22 -4.51 -12.28
C MET A 348 11.51 -5.84 -12.56
N ARG A 349 11.81 -6.86 -11.76
CA ARG A 349 11.18 -8.18 -11.81
C ARG A 349 9.78 -8.21 -11.19
N HIS A 350 9.35 -7.21 -10.44
CA HIS A 350 8.03 -7.15 -9.81
C HIS A 350 7.07 -6.27 -10.65
N ASP A 351 5.77 -6.52 -10.67
CA ASP A 351 4.82 -5.66 -11.40
C ASP A 351 4.66 -4.28 -10.73
N LEU A 352 4.54 -4.28 -9.39
CA LEU A 352 4.48 -3.07 -8.56
C LEU A 352 5.87 -2.67 -8.03
N ARG A 353 6.76 -2.30 -8.97
CA ARG A 353 8.22 -2.15 -8.75
C ARG A 353 8.58 -1.19 -7.62
N ASP A 354 8.02 0.00 -7.65
CA ASP A 354 8.23 1.08 -6.68
C ASP A 354 7.60 0.76 -5.33
N GLN A 355 6.36 0.25 -5.30
CA GLN A 355 5.67 -0.12 -4.06
C GLN A 355 6.39 -1.26 -3.33
N PHE A 356 6.86 -2.28 -4.07
CA PHE A 356 7.65 -3.35 -3.48
C PHE A 356 9.03 -2.85 -3.03
N SER A 357 9.69 -2.00 -3.82
CA SER A 357 10.96 -1.35 -3.40
C SER A 357 10.77 -0.58 -2.10
N LEU A 358 9.72 0.25 -2.02
CA LEU A 358 9.37 1.02 -0.84
C LEU A 358 9.14 0.11 0.38
N LEU A 359 8.32 -0.93 0.23
CA LEU A 359 8.08 -1.91 1.30
C LEU A 359 9.37 -2.59 1.75
N TRP A 360 10.18 -3.03 0.80
CA TRP A 360 11.45 -3.71 1.07
C TRP A 360 12.38 -2.81 1.88
N HIS A 361 12.60 -1.57 1.44
CA HIS A 361 13.48 -0.63 2.14
C HIS A 361 12.91 -0.14 3.48
N LEU A 362 11.58 -0.14 3.66
CA LEU A 362 10.98 0.15 4.97
C LEU A 362 11.19 -0.99 5.97
N VAL A 363 10.94 -2.23 5.53
CA VAL A 363 11.02 -3.42 6.39
C VAL A 363 12.47 -3.85 6.63
N ARG A 364 13.35 -3.56 5.67
CA ARG A 364 14.73 -4.05 5.62
C ARG A 364 15.69 -2.98 5.08
N PRO A 365 16.03 -1.97 5.90
CA PRO A 365 16.92 -0.89 5.49
C PRO A 365 18.32 -1.38 5.10
N GLY A 366 18.90 -0.76 4.08
CA GLY A 366 20.32 -0.88 3.74
C GLY A 366 20.74 -2.18 3.05
N VAL A 367 19.81 -2.94 2.44
CA VAL A 367 20.13 -4.26 1.88
C VAL A 367 19.80 -4.50 0.42
N SER A 368 19.79 -3.45 -0.39
CA SER A 368 19.68 -3.61 -1.83
C SER A 368 20.57 -2.60 -2.53
N VAL A 369 21.62 -3.12 -3.16
CA VAL A 369 22.56 -2.44 -4.05
C VAL A 369 23.64 -1.58 -3.33
N PRO A 370 24.93 -1.71 -3.69
CA PRO A 370 25.94 -0.74 -3.28
C PRO A 370 25.53 0.65 -3.77
N MET A 371 25.20 1.54 -2.84
CA MET A 371 24.91 2.94 -3.17
C MET A 371 26.15 3.59 -3.80
N PRO A 372 25.98 4.50 -4.78
CA PRO A 372 27.08 5.33 -5.26
C PRO A 372 27.76 6.03 -4.08
N GLN A 373 29.09 5.91 -3.98
CA GLN A 373 29.87 6.36 -2.81
C GLN A 373 29.85 7.88 -2.59
N GLU A 374 29.43 8.67 -3.57
CA GLU A 374 29.67 10.12 -3.59
C GLU A 374 28.93 10.90 -2.50
N ASP A 375 27.87 10.33 -1.91
CA ASP A 375 27.03 10.99 -0.89
C ASP A 375 26.72 10.09 0.32
N ALA A 376 27.65 9.23 0.73
CA ALA A 376 27.45 8.37 1.91
C ALA A 376 27.38 9.21 3.21
N VAL A 377 26.22 9.83 3.45
CA VAL A 377 25.81 10.35 4.75
C VAL A 377 25.97 9.19 5.72
N SER A 378 26.63 9.46 6.85
CA SER A 378 27.09 8.49 7.83
C SER A 378 25.95 7.83 8.63
N THR A 379 25.03 7.16 7.96
CA THR A 379 24.08 6.26 8.58
C THR A 379 24.24 4.84 8.05
N PRO A 380 25.40 4.19 8.28
CA PRO A 380 25.49 2.74 8.14
C PRO A 380 24.83 2.13 9.38
N GLN A 381 23.50 2.09 9.43
CA GLN A 381 22.90 0.97 10.16
C GLN A 381 23.31 -0.27 9.37
N ALA A 382 24.23 -1.06 9.94
CA ALA A 382 24.58 -2.35 9.38
C ALA A 382 23.28 -3.10 9.04
N PRO A 383 23.22 -3.79 7.88
CA PRO A 383 22.01 -4.48 7.44
C PRO A 383 21.51 -5.31 8.62
N LYS A 384 20.32 -4.95 9.13
CA LYS A 384 19.73 -5.65 10.26
C LYS A 384 19.52 -7.09 9.84
N SER A 385 20.04 -8.03 10.63
CA SER A 385 19.64 -9.43 10.50
C SER A 385 18.11 -9.51 10.47
N TRP A 386 17.55 -10.50 9.77
CA TRP A 386 16.10 -10.73 9.72
C TRP A 386 15.46 -10.89 11.12
N SER A 387 16.26 -11.17 12.15
CA SER A 387 15.82 -11.19 13.57
C SER A 387 15.45 -9.82 14.12
N ALA A 388 15.96 -8.74 13.53
CA ALA A 388 15.73 -7.35 13.90
C ALA A 388 14.80 -6.62 12.92
N ILE A 389 13.94 -7.38 12.21
CA ILE A 389 12.96 -6.84 11.28
C ILE A 389 12.02 -5.85 11.97
N GLY A 390 11.80 -4.72 11.33
CA GLY A 390 11.02 -3.61 11.85
C GLY A 390 11.03 -2.48 10.85
N TYR A 391 10.02 -1.61 10.91
CA TYR A 391 10.07 -0.41 10.09
C TYR A 391 11.23 0.48 10.51
N ARG A 392 11.78 1.21 9.53
CA ARG A 392 12.75 2.27 9.80
C ARG A 392 12.13 3.28 10.75
N GLU A 393 12.91 3.72 11.73
CA GLU A 393 12.50 4.76 12.68
C GLU A 393 12.22 6.10 11.99
N LEU A 394 12.73 6.31 10.77
CA LEU A 394 12.44 7.49 9.95
C LEU A 394 11.00 7.54 9.43
N ALA A 395 10.33 6.39 9.39
CA ALA A 395 8.98 6.27 8.85
C ALA A 395 7.95 6.22 9.98
N ARG A 396 6.79 6.81 9.74
CA ARG A 396 5.60 6.63 10.57
C ARG A 396 4.46 6.15 9.70
N LEU A 397 3.69 5.23 10.28
CA LEU A 397 2.44 4.79 9.68
C LEU A 397 1.34 5.77 10.00
N VAL A 398 0.61 6.15 8.98
CA VAL A 398 -0.62 6.91 9.08
C VAL A 398 -1.79 5.94 8.85
N PRO A 399 -2.93 6.14 9.52
CA PRO A 399 -4.13 5.38 9.18
C PRO A 399 -4.58 5.62 7.75
N GLN A 400 -5.06 4.56 7.09
CA GLN A 400 -5.42 4.58 5.67
C GLN A 400 -6.36 5.74 5.31
N ASP A 401 -7.30 6.08 6.19
CA ASP A 401 -8.31 7.11 5.95
C ASP A 401 -7.79 8.55 5.89
N LEU A 402 -6.60 8.78 6.46
CA LEU A 402 -6.03 10.10 6.58
C LEU A 402 -4.87 10.38 5.62
N LEU A 403 -4.34 9.39 4.90
CA LEU A 403 -3.24 9.63 3.97
C LEU A 403 -3.36 8.85 2.66
N LEU A 404 -3.69 7.56 2.71
CA LEU A 404 -3.82 6.77 1.49
C LEU A 404 -5.14 6.94 0.77
N GLY A 405 -6.11 7.41 1.52
CA GLY A 405 -7.46 7.49 1.06
C GLY A 405 -8.16 6.15 1.06
N SER A 406 -9.47 6.25 0.93
CA SER A 406 -10.33 5.09 0.75
C SER A 406 -10.38 4.71 -0.72
N TYR A 407 -10.75 3.47 -0.97
CA TYR A 407 -11.04 3.00 -2.32
C TYR A 407 -12.52 3.25 -2.64
N PRO A 408 -12.89 3.57 -3.90
CA PRO A 408 -14.29 3.68 -4.28
C PRO A 408 -15.03 2.40 -3.92
N TYR A 409 -16.30 2.53 -3.53
CA TYR A 409 -17.11 1.37 -3.13
C TYR A 409 -17.01 0.22 -4.14
N VAL A 410 -17.08 0.49 -5.45
CA VAL A 410 -16.93 -0.54 -6.51
C VAL A 410 -15.61 -1.35 -6.44
N SER A 411 -14.56 -0.79 -5.86
CA SER A 411 -13.24 -1.41 -5.74
C SER A 411 -13.03 -2.18 -4.43
N CYS A 412 -13.88 -1.99 -3.42
CA CYS A 412 -13.69 -2.51 -2.06
C CYS A 412 -14.99 -3.07 -1.44
N SER A 413 -16.15 -2.92 -2.07
CA SER A 413 -17.45 -3.39 -1.58
C SER A 413 -17.68 -4.87 -1.82
N GLN A 414 -16.65 -5.58 -2.27
CA GLN A 414 -16.78 -7.01 -2.42
C GLN A 414 -16.94 -7.59 -1.02
N PRO A 415 -18.03 -8.32 -0.76
CA PRO A 415 -18.33 -8.80 0.58
C PRO A 415 -17.06 -9.39 1.19
N GLY A 416 -16.70 -8.94 2.40
CA GLY A 416 -15.54 -9.42 3.15
C GLY A 416 -14.22 -8.69 2.91
N ASP A 417 -14.14 -7.68 2.04
CA ASP A 417 -12.96 -6.80 1.90
C ASP A 417 -12.87 -5.81 3.05
N GLN A 418 -12.45 -6.33 4.20
CA GLN A 418 -12.08 -5.55 5.37
C GLN A 418 -10.62 -5.07 5.32
N ALA A 419 -9.90 -5.49 4.28
CA ALA A 419 -8.50 -5.11 4.07
C ALA A 419 -8.39 -3.65 3.63
N HIS A 420 -9.42 -3.20 2.91
CA HIS A 420 -9.55 -1.88 2.38
C HIS A 420 -10.66 -1.13 3.09
N ARG A 421 -10.41 0.13 3.43
CA ARG A 421 -11.50 1.03 3.77
C ARG A 421 -12.19 1.50 2.49
N CYS A 422 -13.50 1.31 2.40
CA CYS A 422 -14.28 1.91 1.33
C CYS A 422 -14.63 3.36 1.62
N PHE A 423 -14.76 4.11 0.53
CA PHE A 423 -15.26 5.47 0.56
C PHE A 423 -16.65 5.51 1.19
N GLY A 424 -16.79 6.29 2.26
CA GLY A 424 -18.06 6.49 2.96
C GLY A 424 -18.44 5.41 4.00
N GLU A 425 -17.59 4.41 4.27
CA GLU A 425 -17.82 3.43 5.35
C GLU A 425 -17.50 3.99 6.75
N GLY A 426 -16.81 5.13 6.82
CA GLY A 426 -16.58 5.89 8.05
C GLY A 426 -17.66 6.95 8.32
N PRO A 427 -17.56 7.71 9.43
CA PRO A 427 -18.27 8.98 9.56
C PRO A 427 -18.09 9.79 8.27
N LYS A 428 -19.20 10.27 7.69
CA LYS A 428 -19.35 10.74 6.30
C LYS A 428 -18.37 11.83 5.81
N ASP A 429 -17.48 12.32 6.68
CA ASP A 429 -16.63 13.50 6.48
C ASP A 429 -15.14 13.20 6.73
N LYS A 430 -14.65 11.98 6.45
CA LYS A 430 -13.32 11.54 6.97
C LYS A 430 -12.31 11.04 5.97
N ASP A 431 -12.67 10.82 4.71
CA ASP A 431 -11.68 10.33 3.75
C ASP A 431 -10.97 11.54 3.14
N PHE A 432 -9.69 11.70 3.49
CA PHE A 432 -8.90 12.84 3.05
C PHE A 432 -8.62 12.79 1.54
N ILE A 433 -8.17 11.61 1.09
CA ILE A 433 -7.88 11.29 -0.29
C ILE A 433 -8.79 10.13 -0.69
N VAL A 434 -9.08 9.97 -1.98
CA VAL A 434 -9.62 8.74 -2.55
C VAL A 434 -8.72 8.35 -3.71
N SER A 435 -8.27 7.10 -3.69
CA SER A 435 -7.45 6.52 -4.75
C SER A 435 -8.35 5.62 -5.59
N VAL A 436 -8.36 5.79 -6.90
CA VAL A 436 -9.10 4.89 -7.81
C VAL A 436 -8.11 3.94 -8.49
N PRO A 437 -7.60 2.93 -7.80
CA PRO A 437 -6.64 2.01 -8.39
C PRO A 437 -7.33 1.26 -9.54
N LEU A 438 -6.54 0.84 -10.52
CA LEU A 438 -7.03 0.02 -11.62
C LEU A 438 -8.14 0.71 -12.45
N LEU A 439 -8.11 2.04 -12.60
CA LEU A 439 -9.01 2.74 -13.54
C LEU A 439 -9.02 2.10 -14.93
N GLY A 440 -7.87 1.59 -15.39
CA GLY A 440 -7.75 0.89 -16.67
C GLY A 440 -8.51 -0.44 -16.76
N ALA A 441 -8.93 -1.02 -15.63
CA ALA A 441 -9.80 -2.20 -15.59
C ALA A 441 -11.29 -1.84 -15.64
N LEU A 442 -11.65 -0.56 -15.45
CA LEU A 442 -13.02 -0.08 -15.55
C LEU A 442 -13.32 0.41 -16.97
N PRO A 443 -14.57 0.31 -17.45
CA PRO A 443 -15.00 1.04 -18.63
C PRO A 443 -14.71 2.54 -18.46
N ALA A 444 -14.15 3.18 -19.49
CA ALA A 444 -13.72 4.59 -19.42
C ALA A 444 -14.84 5.53 -18.95
N GLN A 445 -16.09 5.27 -19.35
CA GLN A 445 -17.25 6.06 -18.92
C GLN A 445 -17.52 5.92 -17.41
N LEU A 446 -17.38 4.72 -16.84
CA LEU A 446 -17.58 4.49 -15.41
C LEU A 446 -16.45 5.14 -14.61
N ALA A 447 -15.20 4.96 -15.05
CA ALA A 447 -14.04 5.64 -14.50
C ALA A 447 -14.22 7.16 -14.46
N GLN A 448 -14.71 7.74 -15.56
CA GLN A 448 -15.01 9.17 -15.67
C GLN A 448 -16.11 9.60 -14.71
N VAL A 449 -17.23 8.88 -14.64
CA VAL A 449 -18.33 9.20 -13.72
C VAL A 449 -17.87 9.16 -12.26
N LEU A 450 -17.06 8.18 -11.88
CA LEU A 450 -16.52 8.07 -10.52
C LEU A 450 -15.61 9.26 -10.19
N LEU A 451 -14.66 9.57 -11.07
CA LEU A 451 -13.72 10.66 -10.84
C LEU A 451 -14.38 12.04 -10.90
N ASP A 452 -15.33 12.25 -11.81
CA ASP A 452 -16.14 13.45 -11.84
C ASP A 452 -16.90 13.57 -10.52
N ARG A 453 -17.58 12.51 -10.05
CA ARG A 453 -18.24 12.53 -8.75
C ARG A 453 -17.29 12.92 -7.60
N PHE A 454 -16.13 12.30 -7.49
CA PHE A 454 -15.18 12.63 -6.43
C PHE A 454 -14.71 14.07 -6.53
N LEU A 455 -14.32 14.53 -7.73
CA LEU A 455 -13.97 15.93 -7.97
C LEU A 455 -15.10 16.86 -7.51
N LEU A 456 -16.34 16.51 -7.77
CA LEU A 456 -17.51 17.31 -7.38
C LEU A 456 -17.82 17.27 -5.91
N GLU A 457 -17.64 16.14 -5.21
CA GLU A 457 -17.74 16.12 -3.75
C GLU A 457 -16.63 16.99 -3.14
N SER A 458 -15.43 16.93 -3.72
CA SER A 458 -14.28 17.76 -3.32
C SER A 458 -14.54 19.25 -3.51
N LEU A 459 -15.08 19.65 -4.67
CA LEU A 459 -15.46 21.03 -4.99
C LEU A 459 -16.82 21.44 -4.40
N GLY A 460 -17.65 20.48 -4.00
CA GLY A 460 -18.97 20.67 -3.40
C GLY A 460 -18.88 20.92 -1.91
N SER A 461 -17.84 20.40 -1.25
CA SER A 461 -17.38 20.88 0.08
C SER A 461 -17.06 22.38 0.10
N PHE A 462 -17.00 23.02 -1.07
CA PHE A 462 -16.86 24.47 -1.30
C PHE A 462 -18.21 25.22 -1.42
N GLY A 463 -19.35 24.53 -1.35
CA GLY A 463 -20.68 25.12 -1.25
C GLY A 463 -21.31 25.66 -2.54
N GLN A 464 -21.18 24.97 -3.69
CA GLN A 464 -21.81 25.40 -4.95
C GLN A 464 -23.08 24.58 -5.33
N PRO A 465 -24.29 25.17 -5.29
CA PRO A 465 -25.56 24.48 -5.59
C PRO A 465 -25.78 24.06 -7.06
N ALA A 466 -25.10 24.68 -8.01
CA ALA A 466 -25.36 24.48 -9.44
C ALA A 466 -25.00 23.07 -9.94
N TYR A 467 -24.11 22.37 -9.23
CA TYR A 467 -23.56 21.09 -9.69
C TYR A 467 -24.42 19.88 -9.33
N GLU A 468 -25.24 19.96 -8.28
CA GLU A 468 -26.16 18.87 -7.90
C GLU A 468 -27.21 18.58 -8.99
N GLN A 469 -27.60 19.58 -9.80
CA GLN A 469 -28.55 19.39 -10.89
C GLN A 469 -27.96 18.62 -12.07
N GLU A 470 -26.68 18.83 -12.39
CA GLU A 470 -25.99 18.15 -13.50
C GLU A 470 -25.76 16.66 -13.18
N LEU A 471 -25.43 16.35 -11.91
CA LEU A 471 -25.33 14.99 -11.37
C LEU A 471 -26.64 14.20 -11.50
N ARG A 472 -27.79 14.83 -11.23
CA ARG A 472 -29.11 14.18 -11.42
C ARG A 472 -29.40 13.89 -12.89
N GLY A 473 -28.87 14.70 -13.81
CA GLY A 473 -28.99 14.48 -15.25
C GLY A 473 -28.13 13.32 -15.76
N MET A 474 -26.87 13.23 -15.32
CA MET A 474 -25.94 12.16 -15.73
C MET A 474 -26.28 10.81 -15.08
N CYS A 475 -26.71 10.80 -13.82
CA CYS A 475 -27.16 9.57 -13.16
C CYS A 475 -28.54 9.08 -13.62
N ALA A 476 -29.29 9.89 -14.38
CA ALA A 476 -30.55 9.45 -14.98
C ALA A 476 -30.36 8.67 -16.29
N SER A 477 -29.19 8.80 -16.94
CA SER A 477 -28.90 8.14 -18.23
C SER A 477 -28.10 6.84 -18.09
N VAL A 478 -27.44 6.65 -16.95
CA VAL A 478 -26.78 5.40 -16.55
C VAL A 478 -27.59 4.86 -15.37
N ASP A 479 -28.00 3.59 -15.36
CA ASP A 479 -28.69 3.01 -14.18
C ASP A 479 -27.71 2.82 -13.01
N VAL A 480 -27.25 3.95 -12.45
CA VAL A 480 -26.28 4.00 -11.35
C VAL A 480 -26.92 3.57 -10.03
N SER A 481 -28.25 3.49 -9.97
CA SER A 481 -28.98 2.99 -8.81
C SER A 481 -28.59 1.54 -8.47
N ARG A 482 -28.18 0.75 -9.47
CA ARG A 482 -27.64 -0.60 -9.31
C ARG A 482 -26.16 -0.64 -8.91
N CYS A 483 -25.40 0.44 -9.12
CA CYS A 483 -23.98 0.51 -8.76
C CYS A 483 -23.74 1.15 -7.38
N LEU A 484 -24.72 1.86 -6.82
CA LEU A 484 -24.52 2.73 -5.66
C LEU A 484 -25.28 2.33 -4.39
N VAL A 485 -26.25 1.40 -4.48
CA VAL A 485 -26.97 0.92 -3.30
C VAL A 485 -26.59 -0.53 -3.07
N GLY A 486 -25.90 -0.78 -1.96
CA GLY A 486 -25.74 -2.13 -1.40
C GLY A 486 -27.07 -2.72 -0.93
N GLU A 487 -28.09 -2.78 -1.79
CA GLU A 487 -29.24 -3.64 -1.60
C GLU A 487 -28.84 -5.06 -1.98
N SER A 488 -28.27 -5.75 -0.99
CA SER A 488 -27.85 -7.15 -1.03
C SER A 488 -29.00 -8.17 -1.22
N ALA A 489 -30.16 -7.76 -1.75
CA ALA A 489 -31.35 -8.61 -1.87
C ALA A 489 -31.64 -9.13 -3.28
N GLY A 490 -30.96 -8.63 -4.33
CA GLY A 490 -31.36 -8.91 -5.72
C GLY A 490 -30.48 -9.85 -6.55
N LEU A 491 -29.24 -10.13 -6.13
CA LEU A 491 -28.22 -10.75 -7.02
C LEU A 491 -28.03 -12.27 -6.83
N ALA A 492 -28.88 -12.94 -6.05
CA ALA A 492 -28.91 -14.41 -5.96
C ALA A 492 -29.81 -15.09 -7.01
N ALA A 493 -30.37 -14.34 -7.95
CA ALA A 493 -31.25 -14.87 -9.00
C ALA A 493 -30.95 -14.23 -10.36
N ARG A 494 -29.75 -14.50 -10.90
CA ARG A 494 -29.47 -14.50 -12.35
C ARG A 494 -28.16 -15.19 -12.65
#